data_AF-A0A961V2R4-F1
#
_entry.id   AF-A0A961V2R4-F1
#
_cell.length_a   1.000
_cell.length_b   1.000
_cell.length_c   1.000
_cell.angle_alpha   90.00
_cell.angle_beta   90.00
_cell.angle_gamma   90.00
#
_symmetry.space_group_name_H-M   'P 1'
#
loop_
_entity.id
_entity.type
_entity.pdbx_description
1 polymer ?
#
loop_
_entity_poly.entity_id
_entity_poly.type
_entity_poly.pdbx_seq_one_letter_code
_entity_poly.pdbx_strand_id
1 'polypeptide(L)'
;MSLLKNFATVGGATATSRLLGFVRDVFIAGALGTGPIADAFFVAFRFPNLFRRLFAEGAFNSAFVPLYARALEGEGEDAARRFGEEALSALLTALLIFTAIAEIAMPILMYVMAPGFVSDPEKFDLTVFLT
;
A
#
# COMPACT_ATOMS: atom_id res chain seq x y z
N MET A 1 -17.28 -21.64 -17.77
CA MET A 1 -16.18 -21.00 -18.53
C MET A 1 -15.02 -21.97 -18.60
N SER A 2 -14.34 -22.12 -19.76
CA SER A 2 -13.23 -23.08 -19.90
C SER A 2 -12.00 -22.64 -19.08
N LEU A 3 -11.28 -23.60 -18.50
CA LEU A 3 -10.06 -23.35 -17.72
C LEU A 3 -9.01 -22.54 -18.49
N LEU A 4 -8.91 -22.80 -19.81
CA LEU A 4 -8.05 -22.07 -20.74
C LEU A 4 -8.38 -20.57 -20.79
N LYS A 5 -9.65 -20.19 -20.77
CA LYS A 5 -10.08 -18.79 -20.76
C LYS A 5 -9.70 -18.09 -19.46
N ASN A 6 -9.90 -18.76 -18.32
CA ASN A 6 -9.56 -18.21 -17.01
C ASN A 6 -8.03 -18.04 -16.85
N PHE A 7 -7.26 -19.03 -17.28
CA PHE A 7 -5.80 -18.96 -17.32
C PHE A 7 -5.31 -17.79 -18.19
N ALA A 8 -5.83 -17.68 -19.41
CA ALA A 8 -5.45 -16.59 -20.31
C ALA A 8 -5.79 -15.21 -19.74
N THR A 9 -6.93 -15.08 -19.04
CA THR A 9 -7.37 -13.81 -18.46
C THR A 9 -6.49 -13.39 -17.28
N VAL A 10 -6.29 -14.27 -16.29
CA VAL A 10 -5.50 -13.95 -15.10
C VAL A 10 -4.02 -13.85 -15.43
N GLY A 11 -3.51 -14.75 -16.28
CA GLY A 11 -2.13 -14.72 -16.76
C GLY A 11 -1.83 -13.47 -17.59
N GLY A 12 -2.74 -13.10 -18.50
CA GLY A 12 -2.62 -11.87 -19.28
C GLY A 12 -2.65 -10.61 -18.42
N ALA A 13 -3.57 -10.54 -17.46
CA ALA A 13 -3.63 -9.44 -16.50
C ALA A 13 -2.34 -9.34 -15.67
N THR A 14 -1.81 -10.48 -15.21
CA THR A 14 -0.56 -10.53 -14.43
C THR A 14 0.65 -10.08 -15.25
N ALA A 15 0.78 -10.57 -16.49
CA ALA A 15 1.86 -10.18 -17.39
C ALA A 15 1.81 -8.69 -17.72
N THR A 16 0.61 -8.18 -18.02
CA THR A 16 0.39 -6.76 -18.29
C THR A 16 0.77 -5.90 -17.09
N SER A 17 0.32 -6.25 -15.88
CA SER A 17 0.69 -5.53 -14.66
C SER A 17 2.20 -5.53 -14.39
N ARG A 18 2.90 -6.64 -14.69
CA ARG A 18 4.37 -6.70 -14.57
C ARG A 18 5.07 -5.81 -15.58
N LEU A 19 4.61 -5.80 -16.82
CA LEU A 19 5.15 -4.91 -17.86
C LEU A 19 4.92 -3.44 -17.51
N LEU A 20 3.73 -3.08 -17.04
CA LEU A 20 3.44 -1.72 -16.57
C LEU A 20 4.32 -1.34 -15.37
N GLY A 21 4.53 -2.26 -14.44
CA GLY A 21 5.46 -2.07 -13.32
C GLY A 21 6.90 -1.83 -13.79
N PHE A 22 7.38 -2.62 -14.76
CA PHE A 22 8.70 -2.42 -15.35
C PHE A 22 8.84 -1.07 -16.05
N VAL A 23 7.83 -0.66 -16.83
CA VAL A 23 7.82 0.65 -17.50
C VAL A 23 7.85 1.79 -16.47
N ARG A 24 7.09 1.67 -15.38
CA ARG A 24 7.15 2.62 -14.26
C ARG A 24 8.57 2.70 -13.69
N ASP A 25 9.22 1.56 -13.46
CA ASP A 25 10.56 1.53 -12.88
C ASP A 25 11.60 2.15 -13.85
N VAL A 26 11.45 1.97 -15.16
CA VAL A 26 12.26 2.66 -16.18
C VAL A 26 12.06 4.17 -16.12
N PHE A 27 10.82 4.66 -15.98
CA PHE A 27 10.57 6.10 -15.85
C PHE A 27 11.14 6.67 -14.56
N ILE A 28 11.00 5.97 -13.43
CA ILE A 28 11.59 6.39 -12.15
C ILE A 28 13.12 6.46 -12.27
N ALA A 29 13.76 5.44 -12.85
CA ALA A 29 15.20 5.43 -13.05
C ALA A 29 15.66 6.54 -14.02
N GLY A 30 14.90 6.81 -15.08
CA GLY A 30 15.18 7.89 -16.02
C GLY A 30 15.03 9.30 -15.42
N ALA A 31 14.07 9.48 -14.50
CA ALA A 31 13.81 10.76 -13.86
C ALA A 31 14.71 11.04 -12.63
N LEU A 32 14.94 10.02 -11.80
CA LEU A 32 15.64 10.17 -10.51
C LEU A 32 17.09 9.65 -10.51
N GLY A 33 17.44 8.78 -11.47
CA GLY A 33 18.76 8.13 -11.53
C GLY A 33 19.02 7.19 -10.36
N THR A 34 20.29 7.10 -9.93
CA THR A 34 20.77 6.25 -8.82
C THR A 34 21.43 7.07 -7.71
N GLY A 35 21.02 8.33 -7.55
CA GLY A 35 21.62 9.28 -6.59
C GLY A 35 20.85 9.39 -5.27
N PRO A 36 21.25 10.35 -4.40
CA PRO A 36 20.63 10.57 -3.09
C PRO A 36 19.11 10.81 -3.14
N ILE A 37 18.61 11.42 -4.21
CA ILE A 37 17.18 11.67 -4.44
C ILE A 37 16.42 10.36 -4.66
N ALA A 38 16.97 9.45 -5.48
CA ALA A 38 16.36 8.15 -5.74
C ALA A 38 16.28 7.32 -4.45
N ASP A 39 17.35 7.32 -3.66
CA ASP A 39 17.39 6.66 -2.35
C ASP A 39 16.31 7.20 -1.40
N ALA A 40 16.19 8.52 -1.28
CA ALA A 40 15.17 9.18 -0.46
C ALA A 40 13.75 8.78 -0.92
N PHE A 41 13.49 8.83 -2.23
CA PHE A 41 12.20 8.44 -2.80
C PHE A 41 11.86 6.97 -2.52
N PHE A 42 12.79 6.03 -2.69
CA PHE A 42 12.49 4.62 -2.45
C PHE A 42 12.27 4.28 -0.98
N VAL A 43 13.00 4.94 -0.06
CA VAL A 43 12.74 4.80 1.38
C VAL A 43 11.36 5.34 1.73
N ALA A 44 11.06 6.56 1.27
CA ALA A 44 9.77 7.19 1.47
C ALA A 44 8.62 6.33 0.95
N PHE A 45 8.73 5.86 -0.30
CA PHE A 45 7.72 4.99 -0.91
C PHE A 45 7.56 3.64 -0.19
N ARG A 46 8.62 3.11 0.42
CA ARG A 46 8.57 1.84 1.14
C ARG A 46 7.76 1.94 2.44
N PHE A 47 7.78 3.09 3.11
CA PHE A 47 7.11 3.27 4.41
C PHE A 47 5.60 2.98 4.35
N PRO A 48 4.77 3.69 3.56
CA PRO A 48 3.34 3.41 3.50
C PRO A 48 3.06 2.02 2.91
N ASN A 49 3.90 1.54 1.98
CA ASN A 49 3.75 0.20 1.41
C ASN A 49 3.94 -0.91 2.45
N LEU A 50 4.78 -0.74 3.46
CA LEU A 50 4.92 -1.68 4.56
C LEU A 50 3.58 -1.83 5.31
N PHE A 51 2.95 -0.71 5.67
CA PHE A 51 1.66 -0.71 6.37
C PHE A 51 0.55 -1.31 5.51
N ARG A 52 0.49 -0.96 4.22
CA ARG A 52 -0.45 -1.55 3.26
C ARG A 52 -0.33 -3.08 3.21
N ARG A 53 0.89 -3.62 3.19
CA ARG A 53 1.14 -5.07 3.17
C ARG A 53 0.75 -5.74 4.49
N LEU A 54 1.08 -5.13 5.63
CA LEU A 54 0.81 -5.71 6.95
C LEU A 54 -0.69 -5.69 7.29
N PHE A 55 -1.34 -4.55 7.12
CA PHE A 55 -2.71 -4.34 7.60
C PHE A 55 -3.76 -4.64 6.53
N ALA A 56 -3.58 -4.20 5.28
CA ALA A 56 -4.61 -4.32 4.26
C ALA A 56 -4.56 -5.66 3.51
N GLU A 57 -3.39 -6.05 3.00
CA GLU A 57 -3.25 -7.30 2.23
C GLU A 57 -3.39 -8.55 3.10
N GLY A 58 -2.94 -8.50 4.36
CA GLY A 58 -2.96 -9.63 5.30
C GLY A 58 -4.11 -9.60 6.30
N ALA A 59 -3.96 -8.80 7.35
CA ALA A 59 -4.85 -8.84 8.52
C ALA A 59 -6.31 -8.49 8.19
N PHE A 60 -6.54 -7.39 7.46
CA PHE A 60 -7.88 -6.97 7.09
C PHE A 60 -8.55 -7.97 6.16
N ASN A 61 -7.89 -8.39 5.08
CA ASN A 61 -8.46 -9.32 4.10
C ASN A 61 -8.85 -10.66 4.76
N SER A 62 -7.96 -11.23 5.58
CA SER A 62 -8.21 -12.50 6.28
C SER A 62 -9.38 -12.46 7.27
N ALA A 63 -9.67 -11.32 7.87
CA ALA A 63 -10.81 -11.15 8.77
C ALA A 63 -12.10 -10.72 8.03
N PHE A 64 -11.98 -9.76 7.11
CA PHE A 64 -13.10 -9.15 6.40
C PHE A 64 -13.80 -10.14 5.47
N VAL A 65 -13.05 -10.87 4.62
CA VAL A 65 -13.66 -11.73 3.59
C VAL A 65 -14.53 -12.84 4.18
N PRO A 66 -14.09 -13.61 5.20
CA PRO A 66 -14.94 -14.63 5.82
C PRO A 66 -16.18 -14.04 6.52
N LEU A 67 -16.05 -12.89 7.17
CA LEU A 67 -17.17 -12.23 7.86
C LEU A 67 -18.20 -11.68 6.86
N TYR A 68 -17.73 -11.04 5.79
CA TYR A 68 -18.58 -10.55 4.72
C TYR A 68 -19.31 -11.72 4.03
N ALA A 69 -18.61 -12.81 3.72
CA ALA A 69 -19.21 -14.00 3.12
C ALA A 69 -20.29 -14.62 4.02
N ARG A 70 -20.06 -14.70 5.33
CA ARG A 70 -21.06 -15.18 6.30
C ARG A 70 -22.29 -14.27 6.36
N ALA A 71 -22.11 -12.96 6.36
CA ALA A 71 -23.22 -12.00 6.32
C ALA A 71 -24.02 -12.15 5.02
N LEU A 72 -23.34 -12.34 3.89
CA LEU A 72 -23.96 -12.51 2.58
C LEU A 72 -24.77 -13.81 2.47
N GLU A 73 -24.20 -14.93 2.92
CA GLU A 73 -24.83 -16.25 2.84
C GLU A 73 -25.95 -16.42 3.88
N GLY A 74 -25.80 -15.83 5.08
CA GLY A 74 -26.74 -15.99 6.18
C GLY A 74 -27.88 -14.99 6.19
N GLU A 75 -27.56 -13.70 6.04
CA GLU A 75 -28.49 -12.58 6.26
C GLU A 75 -28.86 -11.85 4.95
N GLY A 76 -28.23 -12.22 3.84
CA GLY A 76 -28.50 -11.68 2.51
C GLY A 76 -27.69 -10.44 2.16
N GLU A 77 -27.92 -9.93 0.94
CA GLU A 77 -27.13 -8.86 0.35
C GLU A 77 -27.16 -7.55 1.16
N ASP A 78 -28.31 -7.17 1.72
CA ASP A 78 -28.45 -5.92 2.49
C ASP A 78 -27.64 -5.94 3.80
N ALA A 79 -27.53 -7.11 4.44
CA ALA A 79 -26.72 -7.26 5.64
C ALA A 79 -25.22 -7.22 5.31
N ALA A 80 -24.79 -7.94 4.27
CA ALA A 80 -23.41 -7.89 3.79
C ALA A 80 -23.00 -6.48 3.37
N ARG A 81 -23.88 -5.77 2.66
CA ARG A 81 -23.65 -4.38 2.25
C ARG A 81 -23.45 -3.46 3.45
N ARG A 82 -24.35 -3.51 4.44
CA ARG A 82 -24.22 -2.71 5.68
C ARG A 82 -22.91 -3.00 6.42
N PHE A 83 -22.57 -4.29 6.57
CA PHE A 83 -21.29 -4.68 7.16
C PHE A 83 -20.09 -4.13 6.37
N GLY A 84 -20.13 -4.19 5.04
CA GLY A 84 -19.10 -3.61 4.18
C GLY A 84 -18.96 -2.10 4.35
N GLU A 85 -20.07 -1.37 4.39
CA GLU A 85 -20.11 0.08 4.58
C GLU A 85 -19.56 0.48 5.96
N GLU A 86 -19.93 -0.25 7.03
CA GLU A 86 -19.42 -0.04 8.38
C GLU A 86 -17.91 -0.34 8.47
N ALA A 87 -17.46 -1.46 7.92
CA ALA A 87 -16.05 -1.85 7.92
C ALA A 87 -15.19 -0.84 7.15
N LEU A 88 -15.65 -0.38 5.98
CA LEU A 88 -14.96 0.65 5.19
C LEU A 88 -14.92 1.99 5.91
N SER A 89 -16.02 2.39 6.55
CA SER A 89 -16.08 3.65 7.31
C SER A 89 -15.12 3.62 8.52
N ALA A 90 -15.08 2.49 9.24
CA ALA A 90 -14.14 2.29 10.33
C ALA A 90 -12.69 2.28 9.84
N LEU A 91 -12.40 1.55 8.75
CA LEU A 91 -11.06 1.49 8.16
C LEU A 91 -10.59 2.87 7.68
N LEU A 92 -11.43 3.60 6.96
CA LEU A 92 -11.13 4.95 6.49
C LEU A 92 -10.82 5.89 7.65
N THR A 93 -11.66 5.87 8.69
CA THR A 93 -11.47 6.71 9.88
C THR A 93 -10.16 6.37 10.59
N ALA A 94 -9.89 5.08 10.79
CA ALA A 94 -8.65 4.62 11.40
C ALA A 94 -7.41 5.01 10.58
N LEU A 95 -7.47 4.85 9.26
CA LEU A 95 -6.37 5.21 8.36
C LEU A 95 -6.13 6.72 8.31
N LEU A 96 -7.18 7.55 8.34
CA LEU A 96 -7.03 9.01 8.39
C LEU A 96 -6.33 9.45 9.67
N ILE A 97 -6.78 8.95 10.82
CA ILE A 97 -6.17 9.26 12.12
C ILE A 97 -4.71 8.78 12.15
N PHE A 98 -4.47 7.52 11.74
CA PHE A 98 -3.14 6.94 11.72
C PHE A 98 -2.19 7.72 10.79
N THR A 99 -2.63 8.05 9.59
CA THR A 99 -1.83 8.79 8.59
C THR A 99 -1.50 10.20 9.11
N ALA A 100 -2.48 10.91 9.66
CA ALA A 100 -2.26 12.24 10.23
C ALA A 100 -1.22 12.23 11.37
N ILE A 101 -1.31 11.23 12.27
CA ILE A 101 -0.32 11.06 13.34
C ILE A 101 1.05 10.71 12.77
N ALA A 102 1.11 9.83 11.77
CA ALA A 102 2.36 9.41 11.14
C ALA A 102 3.06 10.56 10.41
N GLU A 103 2.33 11.41 9.68
CA GLU A 103 2.88 12.60 9.01
C GLU A 103 3.51 13.57 10.01
N ILE A 104 2.85 13.83 11.15
CA ILE A 104 3.40 14.70 12.21
C ILE A 104 4.65 14.07 12.84
N ALA A 105 4.63 12.75 13.05
CA ALA A 105 5.74 12.01 13.64
C ALA A 105 6.81 11.58 12.63
N MET A 106 6.70 11.97 11.35
CA MET A 106 7.50 11.42 10.27
C MET A 106 9.02 11.58 10.47
N PRO A 107 9.54 12.71 10.98
CA PRO A 107 10.96 12.82 11.31
C PRO A 107 11.43 11.72 12.26
N ILE A 108 10.66 11.45 13.32
CA ILE A 108 10.99 10.42 14.32
C ILE A 108 10.91 9.02 13.69
N LEU A 109 9.90 8.78 12.85
CA LEU A 109 9.73 7.51 12.14
C LEU A 109 10.90 7.25 11.17
N MET A 110 11.39 8.28 10.49
CA MET A 110 12.53 8.17 9.56
C MET A 110 13.86 7.95 10.27
N TYR A 111 14.04 8.41 11.51
CA TYR A 111 15.20 8.02 12.32
C TYR A 111 15.31 6.50 12.50
N VAL A 112 14.18 5.80 12.63
CA VAL A 112 14.14 4.34 12.80
C VAL A 112 14.21 3.62 11.46
N MET A 113 13.52 4.14 10.43
CA MET A 113 13.43 3.52 9.11
C MET A 113 14.68 3.69 8.25
N ALA A 114 15.37 4.83 8.39
CA ALA A 114 16.54 5.22 7.59
C ALA A 114 17.62 5.88 8.45
N PRO A 115 18.14 5.21 9.50
CA PRO A 115 19.18 5.76 10.37
C PRO A 115 20.45 6.15 9.60
N GLY A 116 20.73 5.49 8.48
CA GLY A 116 21.86 5.80 7.60
C GLY A 116 21.77 7.14 6.88
N PHE A 117 20.61 7.82 6.89
CA PHE A 117 20.46 9.15 6.28
C PHE A 117 20.67 10.28 7.29
N VAL A 118 20.74 9.98 8.59
CA VAL A 118 20.88 10.99 9.66
C VAL A 118 22.17 11.80 9.53
N SER A 119 23.23 11.22 8.97
CA SER A 119 24.50 11.91 8.71
C SER A 119 24.44 12.88 7.51
N ASP A 120 23.36 12.86 6.74
CA ASP A 120 23.11 13.71 5.56
C ASP A 120 21.76 14.43 5.73
N PRO A 121 21.75 15.63 6.35
CA PRO A 121 20.51 16.33 6.69
C PRO A 121 19.63 16.63 5.48
N GLU A 122 20.22 16.98 4.33
CA GLU A 122 19.44 17.28 3.11
C GLU A 122 18.71 16.03 2.60
N LYS A 123 19.38 14.88 2.59
CA LYS A 123 18.77 13.61 2.20
C LYS A 123 17.70 13.15 3.19
N PHE A 124 17.94 13.35 4.48
CA PHE A 124 16.99 13.01 5.54
C PHE A 124 15.71 13.84 5.43
N ASP A 125 15.84 15.17 5.35
CA ASP A 125 14.72 16.10 5.23
C ASP A 125 13.92 15.84 3.95
N LEU A 126 14.61 15.53 2.85
CA LEU A 126 13.95 15.12 1.60
C LEU A 126 13.17 13.81 1.77
N THR A 127 13.71 12.84 2.49
CA THR A 127 13.01 11.57 2.75
C THR A 127 11.76 11.78 3.59
N VAL A 128 11.84 12.63 4.63
CA VAL A 128 10.69 13.01 5.45
C VAL A 128 9.64 13.72 4.60
N PHE A 129 10.04 14.65 3.73
CA PHE A 129 9.13 15.40 2.85
C PHE A 129 8.43 14.51 1.81
N LEU A 130 9.12 13.48 1.30
CA LEU A 130 8.59 12.58 0.27
C LEU A 130 7.71 11.45 0.82
N THR A 131 7.68 11.24 2.15
CA THR A 131 6.91 10.14 2.77
C THR A 131 5.49 10.60 3.11
#